data_AF-A0A1Z4JRF0-F1
#
_entry.id   AF-A0A1Z4JRF0-F1
#
_cell.length_a   1.000
_cell.length_b   1.000
_cell.length_c   1.000
_cell.angle_alpha   90.00
_cell.angle_beta   90.00
_cell.angle_gamma   90.00
#
_symmetry.space_group_name_H-M   'P 1'
#
loop_
_entity.id
_entity.type
_entity.pdbx_description
1 polymer ?
#
loop_
_entity_poly.entity_id
_entity_poly.type
_entity_poly.pdbx_seq_one_letter_code
_entity_poly.pdbx_strand_id
1 'polypeptide(L)'
;MNDSSGLSRLSNKQKEALGSIYCGDTGRGYAQKTLDSLEKKGLIVSQTVAERQGVFVFTHKEYYVPLSVHYEVTQYFAAQYDQECEATFDTVQEKEGSRISSIEPLSQSATRNQSN
;
A
#
# COMPACT_ATOMS: atom_id res chain seq x y z
N MET A 1 -22.88 11.55 9.81
CA MET A 1 -21.83 11.77 10.83
C MET A 1 -20.82 10.65 10.62
N ASN A 2 -19.74 10.92 9.87
CA ASN A 2 -18.76 9.87 9.55
C ASN A 2 -17.84 9.66 10.73
N ASP A 3 -17.81 8.44 11.23
CA ASP A 3 -17.05 8.00 12.38
C ASP A 3 -15.54 8.12 12.15
N SER A 4 -14.99 9.31 12.39
CA SER A 4 -13.56 9.56 12.64
C SER A 4 -13.05 8.91 13.94
N SER A 5 -13.79 7.93 14.48
CA SER A 5 -13.56 7.28 15.77
C SER A 5 -12.48 6.18 15.71
N GLY A 6 -12.20 5.60 14.55
CA GLY A 6 -11.21 4.53 14.39
C GLY A 6 -9.76 5.01 14.54
N LEU A 7 -9.41 6.09 13.83
CA LEU A 7 -8.05 6.64 13.78
C LEU A 7 -7.67 7.42 15.05
N SER A 8 -8.61 8.16 15.62
CA SER A 8 -8.41 8.90 16.87
C SER A 8 -8.06 7.99 18.06
N ARG A 9 -8.62 6.77 18.08
CA ARG A 9 -8.39 5.73 19.10
C ARG A 9 -7.08 4.95 18.97
N LEU A 10 -6.28 5.21 17.94
CA LEU A 10 -4.96 4.61 17.80
C LEU A 10 -4.02 5.12 18.90
N SER A 11 -3.16 4.24 19.40
CA SER A 11 -2.02 4.66 20.23
C SER A 11 -1.02 5.51 19.42
N ASN A 12 -0.18 6.30 20.09
CA ASN A 12 0.83 7.12 19.40
C ASN A 12 1.73 6.28 18.49
N LYS A 13 2.17 5.11 18.95
CA LYS A 13 2.99 4.18 18.14
C LYS A 13 2.27 3.66 16.89
N GLN A 14 0.95 3.48 16.97
CA GLN A 14 0.15 3.08 15.82
C GLN A 14 -0.05 4.23 14.84
N LYS A 15 -0.21 5.46 15.34
CA LYS A 15 -0.30 6.66 14.52
C LYS A 15 1.01 6.94 13.79
N GLU A 16 2.14 6.83 14.49
CA GLU A 16 3.48 6.92 13.90
C GLU A 16 3.68 5.87 12.80
N ALA A 17 3.40 4.59 13.09
CA ALA A 17 3.53 3.52 12.10
C ALA A 17 2.63 3.73 10.88
N LEU A 18 1.36 4.10 11.11
CA LEU A 18 0.40 4.34 10.03
C LEU A 18 0.79 5.56 9.19
N GLY A 19 1.26 6.64 9.81
CA GLY A 19 1.75 7.84 9.13
C GLY A 19 2.98 7.54 8.28
N SER A 20 3.97 6.85 8.83
CA SER A 20 5.17 6.46 8.05
C SER A 20 4.83 5.53 6.89
N ILE A 21 3.94 4.56 7.07
CA ILE A 21 3.49 3.68 5.98
C ILE A 21 2.70 4.47 4.92
N TYR A 22 1.84 5.40 5.35
CA TYR A 22 1.15 6.32 4.44
C TYR A 22 2.14 7.13 3.59
N CYS A 23 3.28 7.52 4.17
CA CYS A 23 4.34 8.26 3.50
C CYS A 23 5.31 7.38 2.70
N GLY A 24 5.05 6.07 2.59
CA GLY A 24 5.79 5.12 1.76
C GLY A 24 6.88 4.31 2.46
N ASP A 25 6.97 4.37 3.80
CA ASP A 25 7.71 3.35 4.55
C ASP A 25 7.02 1.99 4.38
N THR A 26 7.80 0.93 4.29
CA THR A 26 7.29 -0.44 4.17
C THR A 26 6.91 -1.06 5.52
N GLY A 27 6.97 -0.30 6.62
CA GLY A 27 6.76 -0.76 7.99
C GLY A 27 8.01 -1.39 8.62
N ARG A 28 9.17 -1.30 7.96
CA ARG A 28 10.43 -1.90 8.40
C ARG A 28 11.01 -1.10 9.57
N GLY A 29 10.78 -1.59 10.79
CA GLY A 29 11.28 -0.96 12.03
C GLY A 29 10.23 -0.88 13.13
N TYR A 30 8.96 -1.09 12.78
CA TYR A 30 7.89 -1.15 13.76
C TYR A 30 7.74 -2.56 14.34
N ALA A 31 7.38 -2.62 15.63
CA ALA A 31 7.11 -3.89 16.28
C ALA A 31 5.95 -4.62 15.59
N GLN A 32 6.11 -5.93 15.33
CA GLN A 32 5.11 -6.73 14.61
C GLN A 32 3.69 -6.61 15.22
N LYS A 33 3.58 -6.55 16.55
CA LYS A 33 2.28 -6.36 17.23
C LYS A 33 1.56 -5.07 16.83
N THR A 34 2.30 -4.01 16.50
CA THR A 34 1.74 -2.74 16.05
C THR A 34 1.15 -2.91 14.66
N LEU A 35 1.90 -3.54 13.76
CA LEU A 35 1.51 -3.82 12.38
C LEU A 35 0.31 -4.77 12.32
N ASP A 36 0.34 -5.88 13.07
CA ASP A 36 -0.78 -6.83 13.18
C ASP A 36 -2.05 -6.14 13.68
N SER A 37 -1.91 -5.20 14.62
CA SER A 37 -3.06 -4.47 15.15
C SER A 37 -3.67 -3.50 14.14
N LEU A 38 -2.84 -2.85 13.30
CA LEU A 38 -3.30 -1.99 12.21
C LEU A 38 -3.93 -2.81 11.07
N GLU A 39 -3.33 -3.94 10.72
CA GLU A 39 -3.84 -4.87 9.70
C GLU A 39 -5.21 -5.44 10.10
N LYS A 40 -5.37 -5.87 11.36
CA LYS A 40 -6.68 -6.30 11.91
C LYS A 40 -7.75 -5.21 11.89
N LYS A 41 -7.34 -3.94 11.93
CA LYS A 41 -8.25 -2.78 11.82
C LYS A 41 -8.54 -2.40 10.37
N GLY A 42 -7.94 -3.07 9.39
CA GLY A 42 -8.08 -2.75 7.97
C GLY A 42 -7.40 -1.45 7.54
N LEU A 43 -6.49 -0.92 8.36
CA LEU A 43 -5.82 0.36 8.10
C LEU A 43 -4.57 0.20 7.23
N ILE A 44 -4.00 -1.00 7.23
CA ILE A 44 -2.90 -1.41 6.35
C ILE A 44 -3.16 -2.81 5.82
N VAL A 45 -2.51 -3.15 4.72
CA VAL A 45 -2.45 -4.50 4.14
C VAL A 45 -0.99 -4.88 3.96
N SER A 46 -0.65 -6.16 4.13
CA SER A 46 0.70 -6.66 3.89
C SER A 46 0.82 -7.43 2.56
N GLN A 47 1.98 -7.31 1.93
CA GLN A 47 2.41 -8.15 0.82
C GLN A 47 3.73 -8.82 1.16
N THR A 48 3.86 -10.11 0.90
CA THR A 48 5.16 -10.78 0.95
C THR A 48 5.93 -10.49 -0.33
N VAL A 49 7.14 -9.98 -0.17
CA VAL A 49 8.07 -9.68 -1.26
C VAL A 49 9.35 -10.48 -1.08
N ALA A 50 9.98 -10.81 -2.20
CA ALA A 50 11.27 -11.49 -2.23
C ALA A 50 12.34 -10.51 -2.71
N GLU A 51 13.37 -10.33 -1.90
CA GLU A 51 14.51 -9.48 -2.19
C GLU A 51 15.75 -10.36 -2.40
N ARG A 52 16.43 -10.16 -3.53
CA ARG A 52 17.66 -10.88 -3.85
C ARG A 52 18.86 -10.04 -3.48
N GLN A 53 19.72 -10.57 -2.62
CA GLN A 53 21.01 -9.98 -2.30
C GLN A 53 22.12 -10.97 -2.65
N GLY A 54 22.69 -10.80 -3.84
CA GLY A 54 23.68 -11.72 -4.41
C GLY A 54 23.07 -13.09 -4.75
N VAL A 55 23.56 -14.14 -4.07
CA VAL A 55 23.06 -15.52 -4.20
C VAL A 55 21.92 -15.84 -3.23
N PHE A 56 21.66 -14.97 -2.26
CA PHE A 56 20.63 -15.17 -1.26
C PHE A 56 19.31 -14.51 -1.67
N VAL A 57 18.20 -15.17 -1.34
CA VAL A 57 16.85 -14.64 -1.49
C VAL A 57 16.22 -14.56 -0.11
N PHE A 58 15.82 -13.36 0.29
CA PHE A 58 15.16 -13.09 1.56
C PHE A 58 13.71 -12.72 1.30
N THR A 59 12.79 -13.31 2.06
CA THR A 59 11.37 -12.95 2.00
C THR A 59 11.01 -12.12 3.23
N HIS A 60 10.31 -11.01 3.02
CA HIS A 60 9.80 -10.18 4.10
C HIS A 60 8.43 -9.61 3.74
N LYS A 61 7.74 -9.01 4.72
CA LYS A 61 6.47 -8.31 4.50
C LYS A 61 6.72 -6.82 4.30
N GLU A 62 6.10 -6.26 3.29
CA GLU A 62 5.90 -4.81 3.15
C GLU A 62 4.44 -4.49 3.44
N TYR A 63 4.18 -3.32 4.02
CA TYR A 63 2.84 -2.87 4.39
C TYR A 63 2.47 -1.61 3.63
N TYR A 64 1.19 -1.48 3.30
CA TYR A 64 0.65 -0.35 2.54
C TYR A 64 -0.72 0.06 3.08
N VAL A 65 -1.10 1.32 2.89
CA VAL A 65 -2.46 1.79 3.19
C VAL A 65 -3.38 1.42 2.00
N PRO A 66 -4.45 0.63 2.21
CA PRO A 66 -5.35 0.27 1.12
C PRO A 66 -6.18 1.47 0.67
N LEU A 67 -6.53 1.51 -0.62
CA LEU A 67 -7.33 2.60 -1.21
C LEU A 67 -8.66 2.83 -0.49
N SER A 68 -9.26 1.78 0.10
CA SER A 68 -10.53 1.85 0.83
C SER A 68 -10.52 2.76 2.05
N VAL A 69 -9.35 2.99 2.67
CA VAL A 69 -9.20 3.86 3.84
C VAL A 69 -8.27 5.05 3.58
N HIS A 70 -7.74 5.15 2.36
CA HIS A 70 -6.74 6.15 1.99
C HIS A 70 -7.23 7.57 2.25
N TYR A 71 -8.46 7.90 1.81
CA TYR A 71 -9.04 9.22 2.04
C TYR A 71 -9.15 9.58 3.52
N GLU A 72 -9.57 8.63 4.38
CA GLU A 72 -9.69 8.86 5.82
C GLU A 72 -8.32 9.08 6.47
N VAL A 73 -7.32 8.29 6.07
CA VAL A 73 -5.93 8.42 6.53
C VAL A 73 -5.34 9.75 6.09
N THR A 74 -5.52 10.15 4.82
CA THR A 74 -5.10 11.46 4.31
C THR A 74 -5.74 12.58 5.10
N GLN A 75 -7.06 12.58 5.32
CA GLN A 75 -7.72 13.64 6.10
C GLN A 75 -7.20 13.72 7.55
N TYR A 76 -6.85 12.58 8.15
CA TYR A 76 -6.30 12.52 9.50
C TYR A 76 -4.87 13.06 9.57
N PHE A 77 -4.05 12.82 8.55
CA PHE A 77 -2.64 13.23 8.51
C PHE A 77 -2.35 14.50 7.70
N ALA A 78 -3.30 15.03 6.92
CA ALA A 78 -3.13 16.21 6.06
C ALA A 78 -2.69 17.46 6.84
N ALA A 79 -3.08 17.56 8.11
CA ALA A 79 -2.64 18.67 8.97
C ALA A 79 -1.20 18.54 9.50
N GLN A 80 -0.59 17.34 9.45
CA GLN A 80 0.73 17.05 10.05
C GLN A 80 1.79 16.60 9.04
N TYR A 81 1.40 16.00 7.91
CA TYR A 81 2.32 15.27 7.02
C TYR A 81 2.30 15.72 5.55
N ASP A 82 1.45 16.69 5.17
CA ASP A 82 1.44 17.24 3.80
C ASP A 82 2.79 17.86 3.39
N GLN A 83 3.64 18.28 4.34
CA GLN A 83 5.01 18.76 4.03
C GLN A 83 6.09 17.67 3.97
N GLU A 84 5.89 16.52 4.61
CA GLU A 84 6.95 15.49 4.72
C GLU A 84 6.78 14.35 3.70
N CYS A 85 5.59 14.19 3.12
CA CYS A 85 5.25 13.02 2.31
C CYS A 85 5.10 13.32 0.80
N GLU A 86 5.31 14.58 0.39
CA GLU A 86 5.32 15.02 -1.03
C GLU A 86 6.38 14.29 -1.90
N ALA A 87 7.33 13.57 -1.31
CA ALA A 87 8.37 12.87 -2.07
C ALA A 87 7.98 11.47 -2.59
N THR A 88 6.85 10.88 -2.15
CA THR A 88 6.59 9.44 -2.37
C THR A 88 5.37 9.12 -3.23
N PHE A 89 4.52 10.10 -3.53
CA PHE A 89 3.28 9.86 -4.30
C PHE A 89 3.44 9.86 -5.82
N ASP A 90 4.38 10.65 -6.37
CA ASP A 90 4.65 10.62 -7.82
C ASP A 90 5.20 9.25 -8.29
N THR A 91 5.87 8.51 -7.40
CA THR A 91 6.47 7.21 -7.73
C THR A 91 5.49 6.04 -7.74
N VAL A 92 4.31 6.16 -7.11
CA VAL A 92 3.30 5.08 -7.07
C VAL A 92 2.40 5.12 -8.30
N GLN A 93 2.05 6.30 -8.83
CA GLN A 93 1.32 6.38 -10.11
C GLN A 93 2.15 5.89 -11.30
N GLU A 94 3.47 6.16 -11.35
CA GLU A 94 4.33 5.61 -12.40
C GLU A 94 4.46 4.08 -12.36
N LYS A 95 4.46 3.47 -11.16
CA LYS A 95 4.58 2.02 -11.00
C LYS A 95 3.27 1.26 -11.26
N GLU A 96 2.11 1.82 -10.91
CA GLU A 96 0.80 1.25 -11.27
C GLU A 96 0.52 1.47 -12.77
N GLY A 97 0.85 2.64 -13.33
CA GLY A 97 0.74 2.91 -14.77
C GLY A 97 1.64 2.02 -15.64
N SER A 98 2.84 1.68 -15.16
CA SER A 98 3.75 0.75 -15.85
C SER A 98 3.39 -0.72 -15.68
N ARG A 99 2.69 -1.11 -14.60
CA ARG A 99 2.25 -2.51 -14.41
C ARG A 99 1.02 -2.85 -15.25
N ILE A 100 0.11 -1.89 -15.47
CA ILE A 100 -1.10 -2.13 -16.28
C ILE A 100 -0.77 -2.22 -17.78
N SER A 101 0.33 -1.62 -18.26
CA SER A 101 0.76 -1.74 -19.67
C SER A 101 1.46 -3.06 -20.01
N SER A 102 1.87 -3.84 -19.00
CA SER A 102 2.60 -5.11 -19.19
C SER A 102 1.72 -6.36 -19.06
N ILE A 103 0.41 -6.20 -18.89
CA ILE A 103 -0.54 -7.30 -19.05
C ILE A 103 -0.90 -7.34 -20.53
N GLU A 104 -0.17 -8.14 -21.32
CA GLU A 104 -0.63 -8.51 -22.65
C GLU A 104 -2.08 -9.04 -22.53
N PRO A 105 -3.03 -8.56 -23.36
CA PRO A 105 -4.35 -9.17 -23.38
C PRO A 105 -4.18 -10.64 -23.78
N LEU A 106 -4.50 -11.55 -22.86
CA LEU A 106 -4.68 -12.96 -23.17
C LEU A 106 -5.69 -13.04 -24.32
N SER A 107 -5.15 -13.34 -25.49
CA SER A 107 -5.81 -13.42 -26.78
C SER A 107 -7.16 -14.13 -26.69
N GLN A 108 -8.26 -13.40 -26.83
CA GLN A 108 -9.47 -13.97 -27.42
C GLN A 108 -9.38 -13.76 -28.93
N SER A 109 -8.71 -14.70 -29.58
CA SER A 109 -8.85 -14.92 -31.02
C SER A 109 -9.06 -16.42 -31.23
N ALA A 110 -10.23 -16.89 -30.82
CA ALA A 110 -10.79 -18.11 -31.38
C ALA A 110 -11.24 -17.76 -32.81
N THR A 111 -10.40 -18.11 -33.77
CA THR A 111 -10.61 -17.99 -35.21
C THR A 111 -11.90 -18.70 -35.62
N ARG A 112 -12.92 -17.98 -36.08
CA ARG A 112 -14.04 -18.57 -36.82
C ARG A 112 -13.77 -18.42 -38.32
N ASN A 113 -13.15 -19.43 -38.88
CA ASN A 113 -13.15 -19.68 -40.32
C ASN A 113 -14.61 -19.86 -40.78
N GLN A 114 -15.12 -18.94 -41.61
CA GLN A 114 -16.14 -19.27 -42.60
C GLN A 114 -15.82 -18.55 -43.91
N SER A 115 -15.45 -19.38 -44.88
CA SER A 115 -15.38 -19.10 -46.29
C SER A 115 -16.72 -18.61 -46.83
N ASN A 116 -16.66 -17.67 -47.78
CA ASN A 116 -17.60 -17.56 -48.89
C ASN A 116 -16.84 -17.06 -50.12
#